data_AF-A0A4Q5QID5-F1
#
_entry.id   AF-A0A4Q5QID5-F1
#
_cell.length_a   1.000
_cell.length_b   1.000
_cell.length_c   1.000
_cell.angle_alpha   90.00
_cell.angle_beta   90.00
_cell.angle_gamma   90.00
#
_symmetry.space_group_name_H-M   'P 1'
#
loop_
_entity.id
_entity.type
_entity.pdbx_description
1 polymer ?
#
loop_
_entity_poly.entity_id
_entity_poly.type
_entity_poly.pdbx_seq_one_letter_code
_entity_poly.pdbx_strand_id
1 'polypeptide(L)'
;MIDPRVLRENPDLIRDAQAKRGLSGDVVDVALAADAARREAISSFEALRAEQKSLSKQIPQATGDEKTELLARTKTLSADVKTAEAAQNEAELAWLDAVKAIPNPAAPEAPAGGEDD
;
A
#
# COMPACT_ATOMS: atom_id res chain seq x y z
N MET A 1 2.35 16.00 4.35
CA MET A 1 2.14 14.53 4.34
C MET A 1 3.37 13.93 4.97
N ILE A 2 3.18 13.06 5.96
CA ILE A 2 4.29 12.42 6.67
C ILE A 2 5.05 11.50 5.72
N ASP A 3 6.38 11.46 5.85
CA ASP A 3 7.22 10.53 5.09
C ASP A 3 6.88 9.07 5.51
N PRO A 4 6.50 8.19 4.57
CA PRO A 4 6.22 6.79 4.85
C PRO A 4 7.37 6.04 5.55
N ARG A 5 8.63 6.49 5.37
CA ARG A 5 9.79 5.93 6.08
C ARG A 5 9.75 6.30 7.55
N VAL A 6 9.47 7.56 7.87
CA VAL A 6 9.36 8.02 9.27
C VAL A 6 8.23 7.28 9.98
N LEU A 7 7.09 7.07 9.31
CA LEU A 7 5.98 6.28 9.87
C LEU A 7 6.42 4.86 10.25
N ARG A 8 7.21 4.20 9.40
CA ARG A 8 7.65 2.82 9.62
C ARG A 8 8.78 2.68 10.64
N GLU A 9 9.76 3.57 10.55
CA GLU A 9 10.99 3.48 11.35
C GLU A 9 10.80 4.12 12.73
N ASN A 10 9.95 5.14 12.84
CA ASN A 10 9.76 5.93 14.04
C ASN A 10 8.26 6.22 14.32
N PRO A 11 7.39 5.20 14.43
CA PRO A 11 5.96 5.41 14.67
C PRO A 11 5.68 6.13 16.00
N ASP A 12 6.48 5.85 17.04
CA ASP A 12 6.31 6.44 18.37
C ASP A 12 6.54 7.95 18.36
N LEU A 13 7.45 8.46 17.53
CA LEU A 13 7.67 9.89 17.35
C LEU A 13 6.38 10.59 16.86
N ILE A 14 5.61 9.91 16.02
CA ILE A 14 4.35 10.44 15.50
C ILE A 14 3.25 10.33 16.56
N ARG A 15 3.18 9.22 17.32
CA ARG A 15 2.25 9.07 18.45
C ARG A 15 2.48 10.15 19.51
N ASP A 16 3.73 10.41 19.86
CA ASP A 16 4.09 11.47 20.81
C ASP A 16 3.68 12.85 20.30
N ALA A 17 3.84 13.10 18.99
CA ALA A 17 3.40 14.35 18.37
C ALA A 17 1.85 14.49 18.38
N GLN A 18 1.11 13.38 18.25
CA GLN A 18 -0.35 13.35 18.38
C GLN A 18 -0.77 13.61 19.83
N ALA A 19 -0.15 12.92 20.79
CA ALA A 19 -0.44 13.07 22.21
C ALA A 19 -0.22 14.51 22.71
N LYS A 20 0.85 15.17 22.26
CA LYS A 20 1.12 16.60 22.54
C LYS A 20 0.02 17.55 22.05
N ARG A 21 -0.85 17.11 21.14
CA ARG A 21 -2.00 17.85 20.62
C ARG A 21 -3.34 17.35 21.16
N GLY A 22 -3.33 16.41 22.12
CA GLY A 22 -4.53 15.75 22.60
C GLY A 22 -5.23 14.86 21.55
N LEU A 23 -4.50 14.43 20.51
CA LEU A 23 -5.03 13.59 19.44
C LEU A 23 -4.72 12.11 19.70
N SER A 24 -5.59 11.21 19.21
CA SER A 24 -5.38 9.77 19.36
C SER A 24 -4.19 9.28 18.52
N GLY A 25 -3.44 8.33 19.08
CA GLY A 25 -2.38 7.60 18.40
C GLY A 25 -2.89 6.51 17.45
N ASP A 26 -4.18 6.15 17.49
CA ASP A 26 -4.76 5.04 16.72
C ASP A 26 -4.61 5.25 15.20
N VAL A 27 -4.63 6.51 14.74
CA VAL A 27 -4.42 6.83 13.32
C VAL A 27 -3.02 6.44 12.82
N VAL A 28 -2.04 6.31 13.73
CA VAL A 28 -0.69 5.81 13.41
C VAL A 28 -0.75 4.31 13.13
N ASP A 29 -1.50 3.55 13.94
CA ASP A 29 -1.72 2.11 13.70
C ASP A 29 -2.46 1.86 12.39
N VAL A 30 -3.51 2.63 12.13
CA VAL A 30 -4.29 2.54 10.88
C VAL A 30 -3.38 2.82 9.67
N ALA A 31 -2.54 3.85 9.75
CA ALA A 31 -1.60 4.17 8.67
C ALA A 31 -0.54 3.06 8.50
N LEU A 32 0.03 2.52 9.58
CA LEU A 32 0.97 1.40 9.52
C LEU A 32 0.37 0.16 8.86
N ALA A 33 -0.86 -0.20 9.25
CA ALA A 33 -1.57 -1.32 8.65
C ALA A 33 -1.85 -1.09 7.16
N ALA A 34 -2.25 0.14 6.79
CA ALA A 34 -2.49 0.50 5.39
C ALA A 34 -1.21 0.47 4.54
N ASP A 35 -0.05 0.93 5.07
CA ASP A 35 1.23 0.79 4.35
C ASP A 35 1.62 -0.68 4.16
N ALA A 36 1.45 -1.51 5.19
CA ALA A 36 1.74 -2.93 5.10
C ALA A 36 0.90 -3.61 4.01
N ALA A 37 -0.42 -3.39 4.03
CA ALA A 37 -1.34 -3.93 3.03
C ALA A 37 -1.01 -3.43 1.60
N ARG A 38 -0.67 -2.15 1.46
CA ARG A 38 -0.26 -1.55 0.19
C ARG A 38 1.01 -2.19 -0.36
N ARG A 39 2.02 -2.39 0.47
CA ARG A 39 3.29 -3.04 0.07
C ARG A 39 3.08 -4.49 -0.32
N GLU A 40 2.24 -5.22 0.40
CA GLU A 40 1.85 -6.59 0.06
C GLU A 40 1.13 -6.63 -1.29
N ALA A 41 0.13 -5.77 -1.51
CA ALA A 41 -0.61 -5.72 -2.76
C ALA A 41 0.28 -5.38 -3.97
N ILE A 42 1.23 -4.46 -3.82
CA ILE A 42 2.25 -4.16 -4.84
C ILE A 42 3.08 -5.41 -5.15
N SER A 43 3.60 -6.09 -4.12
CA SER A 43 4.41 -7.29 -4.30
C SER A 43 3.63 -8.41 -4.99
N SER A 44 2.37 -8.63 -4.63
CA SER A 44 1.51 -9.65 -5.22
C SER A 44 1.19 -9.34 -6.68
N PHE A 45 0.85 -8.09 -7.00
CA PHE A 45 0.62 -7.65 -8.38
C PHE A 45 1.87 -7.85 -9.24
N GLU A 46 3.04 -7.44 -8.76
CA GLU A 46 4.31 -7.60 -9.48
C GLU A 46 4.67 -9.07 -9.71
N ALA A 47 4.46 -9.93 -8.71
CA ALA A 47 4.71 -11.37 -8.84
C ALA A 47 3.81 -12.02 -9.90
N LEU A 48 2.50 -11.77 -9.85
CA LEU A 48 1.53 -12.30 -10.82
C LEU A 48 1.83 -11.79 -12.24
N ARG A 49 2.18 -10.51 -12.37
CA ARG A 49 2.54 -9.92 -13.66
C ARG A 49 3.83 -10.52 -14.22
N ALA A 50 4.82 -10.79 -13.37
CA ALA A 50 6.06 -11.46 -13.77
C ALA A 50 5.79 -12.90 -14.23
N GLU A 51 4.95 -13.63 -13.52
CA GLU A 51 4.53 -14.98 -13.89
C GLU A 51 3.77 -14.99 -15.22
N GLN A 52 2.84 -14.05 -15.41
CA GLN A 52 2.07 -13.91 -16.66
C GLN A 52 2.99 -13.65 -17.85
N LYS A 53 3.97 -12.77 -17.67
CA LYS A 53 4.98 -12.48 -18.69
C LYS A 53 5.86 -13.70 -18.98
N SER A 54 6.19 -14.50 -17.97
CA SER A 54 6.96 -15.73 -18.13
C SER A 54 6.20 -16.78 -18.93
N LEU A 55 4.93 -17.04 -18.60
CA LEU A 55 4.09 -17.99 -19.33
C LEU A 55 3.81 -17.54 -20.77
N SER A 56 3.53 -16.24 -20.96
CA SER A 56 3.25 -15.68 -22.29
C SER A 56 4.42 -15.87 -23.28
N LYS A 57 5.67 -15.92 -22.77
CA LYS A 57 6.86 -16.18 -23.59
C LYS A 57 7.00 -17.63 -24.04
N GLN A 58 6.39 -18.58 -23.33
CA GLN A 58 6.46 -20.02 -23.65
C GLN A 58 5.43 -20.40 -24.72
N ILE A 59 4.29 -19.69 -24.81
CA ILE A 59 3.21 -19.97 -25.77
C ILE A 59 3.67 -20.07 -27.24
N PRO A 60 4.56 -19.19 -27.76
CA PRO A 60 5.03 -19.30 -29.15
C PRO A 60 5.87 -20.55 -29.42
N GLN A 61 6.45 -21.16 -28.38
CA GLN A 61 7.32 -22.33 -28.48
C GLN A 61 6.56 -23.65 -28.27
N ALA A 62 5.43 -23.60 -27.57
CA ALA A 62 4.60 -24.76 -27.29
C ALA A 62 3.76 -25.22 -28.49
N THR A 63 3.44 -26.52 -28.52
CA THR A 63 2.63 -27.13 -29.58
C THR A 63 1.56 -28.07 -29.01
N GLY A 64 0.52 -28.36 -29.79
CA GLY A 64 -0.53 -29.30 -29.40
C GLY A 64 -1.18 -28.99 -28.04
N ASP A 65 -1.25 -30.01 -27.19
CA ASP A 65 -1.90 -29.95 -25.88
C ASP A 65 -1.18 -28.99 -24.91
N GLU A 66 0.15 -28.93 -24.94
CA GLU A 66 0.95 -28.02 -24.13
C GLU A 66 0.58 -26.56 -24.39
N LYS A 67 0.39 -26.20 -25.67
CA LYS A 67 -0.03 -24.85 -26.05
C LYS A 67 -1.42 -24.53 -25.52
N THR A 68 -2.34 -25.50 -25.57
CA THR A 68 -3.71 -25.35 -25.06
C THR A 68 -3.70 -25.13 -23.55
N GLU A 69 -2.88 -25.88 -22.82
CA GLU A 69 -2.71 -25.73 -21.38
C GLU A 69 -2.10 -24.38 -21.00
N LEU A 70 -1.04 -23.93 -21.69
CA LEU A 70 -0.43 -22.63 -21.45
C LEU A 70 -1.39 -21.47 -21.72
N LEU A 71 -2.22 -21.57 -22.77
CA LEU A 71 -3.26 -20.58 -23.06
C LEU A 71 -4.31 -20.51 -21.94
N ALA A 72 -4.76 -21.67 -21.44
CA ALA A 72 -5.71 -21.75 -20.34
C ALA A 72 -5.14 -21.14 -19.05
N ARG A 73 -3.92 -21.52 -18.66
CA ARG A 73 -3.23 -20.97 -17.48
C ARG A 73 -3.01 -19.47 -17.59
N THR A 74 -2.56 -18.99 -18.75
CA THR A 74 -2.33 -17.55 -18.99
C THR A 74 -3.63 -16.74 -18.92
N LYS A 75 -4.76 -17.32 -19.35
CA LYS A 75 -6.07 -16.67 -19.23
C LYS A 75 -6.49 -16.51 -17.77
N THR A 76 -6.35 -17.55 -16.95
CA THR A 76 -6.60 -17.46 -15.49
C THR A 76 -5.72 -16.41 -14.86
N LEU A 77 -4.41 -16.48 -15.13
CA LEU A 77 -3.44 -15.55 -14.56
C LEU A 77 -3.68 -14.09 -15.02
N SER A 78 -4.21 -13.88 -16.22
CA SER A 78 -4.64 -12.57 -16.68
C SER A 78 -5.80 -12.00 -15.86
N ALA A 79 -6.70 -12.84 -15.37
CA ALA A 79 -7.77 -12.41 -14.47
C ALA A 79 -7.21 -12.11 -13.07
N ASP A 80 -6.27 -12.91 -12.58
CA ASP A 80 -5.62 -12.70 -11.29
C ASP A 80 -4.80 -11.41 -11.27
N VAL A 81 -4.05 -11.11 -12.33
CA VAL A 81 -3.32 -9.84 -12.50
C VAL A 81 -4.26 -8.65 -12.43
N LYS A 82 -5.43 -8.72 -13.08
CA LYS A 82 -6.43 -7.64 -13.06
C LYS A 82 -7.02 -7.45 -11.65
N THR A 83 -7.29 -8.54 -10.94
CA THR A 83 -7.76 -8.49 -9.56
C THR A 83 -6.71 -7.88 -8.64
N ALA A 84 -5.45 -8.28 -8.79
CA ALA A 84 -4.34 -7.75 -8.00
C ALA A 84 -4.05 -6.27 -8.30
N GLU A 85 -4.21 -5.82 -9.55
CA GLU A 85 -4.15 -4.40 -9.92
C GLU A 85 -5.24 -3.58 -9.21
N ALA A 86 -6.47 -4.08 -9.18
CA ALA A 86 -7.56 -3.43 -8.45
C ALA A 86 -7.26 -3.35 -6.95
N ALA A 87 -6.82 -4.46 -6.33
CA ALA A 87 -6.45 -4.49 -4.92
C ALA A 87 -5.28 -3.54 -4.59
N GLN A 88 -4.29 -3.44 -5.48
CA GLN A 88 -3.17 -2.51 -5.33
C GLN A 88 -3.63 -1.06 -5.38
N ASN A 89 -4.56 -0.71 -6.28
CA ASN A 89 -5.15 0.62 -6.33
C ASN A 89 -5.99 0.94 -5.08
N GLU A 90 -6.79 0.00 -4.61
CA GLU A 90 -7.59 0.16 -3.38
C GLU A 90 -6.69 0.35 -2.15
N ALA A 91 -5.62 -0.42 -2.03
CA ALA A 91 -4.66 -0.29 -0.93
C ALA A 91 -3.88 1.03 -0.98
N GLU A 92 -3.57 1.54 -2.17
CA GLU A 92 -2.97 2.88 -2.34
C GLU A 92 -3.93 3.97 -1.87
N LEU A 93 -5.21 3.90 -2.22
CA LEU A 93 -6.21 4.87 -1.76
C LEU A 93 -6.39 4.82 -0.24
N ALA A 94 -6.52 3.62 0.33
CA ALA A 94 -6.64 3.43 1.78
C ALA A 94 -5.42 3.99 2.54
N TRP A 95 -4.22 3.77 2.01
CA TRP A 95 -2.99 4.35 2.53
C TRP A 95 -3.01 5.88 2.48
N LEU A 96 -3.34 6.46 1.32
CA LEU A 96 -3.41 7.91 1.14
C LEU A 96 -4.39 8.55 2.13
N ASP A 97 -5.53 7.92 2.38
CA ASP A 97 -6.52 8.43 3.31
C ASP A 97 -6.06 8.28 4.77
N ALA A 98 -5.40 7.18 5.12
CA ALA A 98 -4.83 6.98 6.44
C ALA A 98 -3.73 8.01 6.76
N VAL A 99 -2.81 8.30 5.83
CA VAL A 99 -1.76 9.32 6.07
C VAL A 99 -2.27 10.76 6.08
N LYS A 100 -3.36 11.06 5.37
CA LYS A 100 -4.02 12.37 5.46
C LYS A 100 -4.67 12.59 6.82
N ALA A 101 -5.10 11.53 7.49
CA ALA A 101 -5.68 11.62 8.83
C ALA A 101 -4.65 11.98 9.92
N ILE A 102 -3.36 11.80 9.64
CA ILE A 102 -2.29 12.22 10.55
C ILE A 102 -1.94 13.69 10.23
N PRO A 103 -2.19 14.64 11.16
CA PRO A 103 -1.81 16.02 10.94
C PRO A 103 -0.30 16.12 10.73
N ASN A 104 0.12 16.99 9.80
CA ASN A 104 1.55 17.28 9.65
C ASN A 104 2.10 17.73 11.02
N PRO A 105 3.31 17.31 11.42
CA PRO A 105 3.94 17.91 12.59
C PRO A 105 4.01 19.42 12.31
N ALA A 106 3.22 20.20 13.07
CA ALA A 106 3.19 21.65 13.03
C ALA A 106 4.62 22.15 12.88
N ALA A 107 4.82 23.04 11.91
CA ALA A 107 6.00 23.90 11.94
C ALA A 107 6.10 24.49 13.36
N PRO A 108 7.30 24.55 13.96
CA PRO A 108 7.50 24.94 15.36
C PRO A 108 7.06 26.38 15.74
N GLU A 109 6.26 27.06 14.92
CA GLU A 109 5.81 28.44 15.09
C GLU A 109 4.31 28.59 15.38
N ALA A 110 3.58 27.51 15.68
CA ALA A 110 2.24 27.67 16.24
C ALA A 110 2.39 27.95 17.76
N PRO A 111 2.07 29.16 18.26
CA PRO A 111 2.07 29.42 19.69
C PRO A 111 1.15 28.39 20.36
N ALA A 112 1.61 27.83 21.47
CA ALA A 112 0.76 27.02 22.32
C ALA A 112 -0.41 27.91 22.75
N GLY A 113 -1.59 27.68 22.16
CA GLY A 113 -2.81 28.34 22.56
C GLY A 113 -3.13 27.91 23.98
N GLY A 114 -2.67 28.69 24.95
CA GLY A 114 -3.25 28.69 26.27
C GLY A 114 -4.66 29.23 26.14
N GLU A 115 -5.64 28.38 26.37
CA GLU A 115 -6.95 28.85 26.81
C GLU A 115 -6.75 29.27 28.27
N ASP A 116 -6.47 30.56 28.49
CA ASP A 116 -6.71 31.23 29.76
C ASP A 116 -7.82 32.28 29.52
N ASP A 117 -8.99 31.97 30.10
CA ASP A 117 -10.26 32.73 30.29
C ASP A 117 -11.09 33.21 29.07
#